data_AF-A0A7K9FSA9-F1
#
_entry.id   AF-A0A7K9FSA9-F1
#
_cell.length_a   1.000
_cell.length_b   1.000
_cell.length_c   1.000
_cell.angle_alpha   90.00
_cell.angle_beta   90.00
_cell.angle_gamma   90.00
#
_symmetry.space_group_name_H-M   'P 1'
#
loop_
_entity.id
_entity.type
_entity.pdbx_description
1 polymer ?
#
loop_
_entity_poly.entity_id
_entity_poly.type
_entity_poly.pdbx_seq_one_letter_code
_entity_poly.pdbx_strand_id
1 'polypeptide(L)'
;TGVVPFVALLLLQQRRPVAGRALLVTGPGCPGHSLCRSNVQEQTRRQVALLNATAQDLFSLYLKCQGEPFSSDTDRLCNPSGIFFPAFRVNRTSERKEVMVAMYKLFAFLNASLGNITRDQEELNPTAKELLDRLHNTTKT
;
A
#
# COMPACT_ATOMS: atom_id res chain seq x y z
N THR A 1 10.39 -5.30 -12.27
CA THR A 1 10.49 -3.84 -11.99
C THR A 1 9.13 -3.19 -11.84
N GLY A 2 8.15 -3.87 -11.23
CA GLY A 2 6.80 -3.34 -11.00
C GLY A 2 6.34 -3.70 -9.59
N VAL A 3 5.38 -2.95 -9.05
CA VAL A 3 4.83 -2.98 -7.67
C VAL A 3 5.66 -2.22 -6.61
N VAL A 4 6.98 -2.40 -6.56
CA VAL A 4 7.84 -1.76 -5.52
C VAL A 4 7.92 -0.21 -5.60
N PRO A 5 7.88 0.45 -6.77
CA PRO A 5 7.99 1.91 -6.82
C PRO A 5 6.74 2.63 -6.29
N PHE A 6 5.55 2.10 -6.57
CA PHE A 6 4.28 2.80 -6.38
C PHE A 6 3.92 3.10 -4.92
N VAL A 7 4.22 2.17 -4.03
CA VAL A 7 3.86 2.31 -2.61
C VAL A 7 4.82 3.25 -1.88
N ALA A 8 6.10 3.19 -2.27
CA ALA A 8 7.10 4.15 -1.83
C ALA A 8 6.70 5.57 -2.26
N LEU A 9 6.26 5.77 -3.50
CA LEU A 9 5.82 7.07 -4.02
C LEU A 9 4.68 7.72 -3.21
N LEU A 10 3.68 6.95 -2.77
CA LEU A 10 2.57 7.46 -1.96
C LEU A 10 2.96 7.86 -0.52
N LEU A 11 4.08 7.37 -0.01
CA LEU A 11 4.52 7.55 1.38
C LEU A 11 5.34 8.82 1.65
N LEU A 12 5.69 9.58 0.61
CA LEU A 12 6.63 10.70 0.69
C LEU A 12 6.05 12.00 1.24
N GLN A 13 4.73 12.13 1.30
CA GLN A 13 4.11 13.37 1.79
C GLN A 13 3.94 13.45 3.32
N GLN A 14 4.13 12.36 4.08
CA GLN A 14 4.12 12.45 5.55
C GLN A 14 5.54 12.53 6.13
N ARG A 15 6.07 13.76 6.27
CA ARG A 15 7.15 14.09 7.21
C ARG A 15 6.64 14.17 8.67
N ARG A 16 5.84 13.21 9.10
CA ARG A 16 5.56 12.97 10.53
C ARG A 16 5.39 11.46 10.75
N PRO A 17 6.36 10.78 11.38
CA PRO A 17 6.12 9.46 11.91
C PRO A 17 5.22 9.62 13.13
N VAL A 18 3.91 9.73 12.93
CA VAL A 18 2.98 9.48 14.03
C VAL A 18 2.82 7.97 14.07
N ALA A 19 3.31 7.39 15.17
CA ALA A 19 3.22 5.97 15.47
C ALA A 19 1.77 5.51 15.32
N GLY A 20 1.45 4.94 14.15
CA GLY A 20 0.28 4.09 14.01
C GLY A 20 0.42 2.99 15.05
N ARG A 21 -0.62 2.80 15.87
CA ARG A 21 -0.66 1.70 16.85
C ARG A 21 -0.29 0.41 16.13
N ALA A 22 0.89 -0.13 16.44
CA ALA A 22 1.20 -1.50 16.13
C ALA A 22 0.06 -2.33 16.74
N LEU A 23 -0.66 -3.07 15.90
CA LEU A 23 -1.57 -4.10 16.39
C LEU A 23 -0.74 -4.99 17.30
N LEU A 24 -1.02 -4.92 18.61
CA LEU A 24 -0.46 -5.82 19.61
C LEU A 24 -0.84 -7.24 19.18
N VAL A 25 0.11 -7.93 18.55
CA VAL A 25 0.03 -9.36 18.31
C VAL A 25 0.26 -10.02 19.67
N THR A 26 -0.82 -10.19 20.43
CA THR A 26 -0.84 -11.03 21.62
C THR A 26 -1.04 -12.50 21.21
N GLY A 27 0.02 -13.32 21.30
CA GLY A 27 -0.05 -14.78 21.52
C GLY A 27 -0.34 -15.71 20.32
N PRO A 28 0.00 -17.02 20.41
CA PRO A 28 0.60 -17.80 19.32
C PRO A 28 -0.39 -18.74 18.59
N GLY A 29 -1.51 -18.25 18.08
CA GLY A 29 -2.40 -19.07 17.28
C GLY A 29 -3.25 -18.26 16.33
N CYS A 30 -3.20 -18.58 15.03
CA CYS A 30 -4.17 -18.07 14.06
C CYS A 30 -5.57 -18.56 14.47
N PRO A 31 -6.50 -17.69 14.88
CA PRO A 31 -7.86 -18.10 15.17
C PRO A 31 -8.52 -18.46 13.84
N GLY A 32 -8.88 -19.73 13.65
CA GLY A 32 -9.74 -20.17 12.54
C GLY A 32 -9.01 -20.69 11.30
N HIS A 33 -8.42 -21.89 11.40
CA HIS A 33 -8.07 -22.70 10.22
C HIS A 33 -9.30 -23.05 9.34
N SER A 34 -10.52 -22.85 9.84
CA SER A 34 -11.81 -23.20 9.21
C SER A 34 -12.45 -22.11 8.35
N LEU A 35 -11.84 -20.92 8.19
CA LEU A 35 -12.46 -19.76 7.53
C LEU A 35 -11.92 -19.45 6.12
N CYS A 36 -10.83 -20.09 5.69
CA CYS A 36 -10.24 -19.82 4.38
C CYS A 36 -11.01 -20.56 3.27
N ARG A 37 -11.49 -19.83 2.26
CA ARG A 37 -12.03 -20.45 1.03
C ARG A 37 -10.95 -21.27 0.32
N SER A 38 -11.35 -22.28 -0.45
CA SER A 38 -10.46 -22.90 -1.43
C SER A 38 -9.91 -21.83 -2.38
N ASN A 39 -8.65 -21.99 -2.81
CA ASN A 39 -7.95 -21.12 -3.78
C ASN A 39 -7.46 -19.75 -3.27
N VAL A 40 -7.15 -19.59 -1.98
CA VAL A 40 -6.54 -18.36 -1.41
C VAL A 40 -5.37 -17.84 -2.24
N GLN A 41 -4.48 -18.71 -2.72
CA GLN A 41 -3.33 -18.30 -3.53
C GLN A 41 -3.72 -17.59 -4.83
N GLU A 42 -4.72 -18.09 -5.53
CA GLU A 42 -5.20 -17.48 -6.78
C GLU A 42 -5.95 -16.18 -6.49
N GLN A 43 -6.69 -16.11 -5.39
CA GLN A 43 -7.33 -14.87 -4.93
C GLN A 43 -6.28 -13.79 -4.63
N THR A 44 -5.25 -14.12 -3.85
CA THR A 44 -4.13 -13.22 -3.56
C THR A 44 -3.44 -12.78 -4.85
N ARG A 45 -3.21 -13.69 -5.80
CA ARG A 45 -2.60 -13.35 -7.09
C ARG A 45 -3.45 -12.34 -7.88
N ARG A 46 -4.77 -12.53 -7.92
CA ARG A 46 -5.70 -11.61 -8.60
C ARG A 46 -5.75 -10.25 -7.93
N GLN A 47 -5.78 -10.20 -6.60
CA GLN A 47 -5.73 -8.95 -5.84
C GLN A 47 -4.43 -8.19 -6.12
N VAL A 48 -3.28 -8.86 -6.11
CA VAL A 48 -1.99 -8.24 -6.45
C VAL A 48 -2.00 -7.71 -7.89
N ALA A 49 -2.57 -8.46 -8.84
CA ALA A 49 -2.67 -8.03 -10.22
C ALA A 49 -3.56 -6.79 -10.38
N LEU A 50 -4.68 -6.75 -9.66
CA LEU A 50 -5.59 -5.59 -9.64
C LEU A 50 -4.88 -4.36 -9.06
N LEU A 51 -4.24 -4.49 -7.91
CA LEU A 51 -3.50 -3.40 -7.26
C LEU A 51 -2.41 -2.83 -8.18
N ASN A 52 -1.70 -3.70 -8.90
CA ASN A 52 -0.69 -3.28 -9.86
C ASN A 52 -1.32 -2.58 -11.09
N ALA A 53 -2.48 -3.02 -11.56
CA ALA A 53 -3.16 -2.43 -12.71
C ALA A 53 -3.73 -1.04 -12.40
N THR A 54 -4.22 -0.81 -11.18
CA THR A 54 -4.81 0.48 -10.78
C THR A 54 -3.82 1.45 -10.15
N ALA A 55 -2.60 1.00 -9.89
CA ALA A 55 -1.56 1.78 -9.22
C ALA A 55 -1.30 3.12 -9.92
N GLN A 56 -0.88 3.07 -11.19
CA GLN A 56 -0.47 4.28 -11.91
C GLN A 56 -1.58 5.35 -11.97
N ASP A 57 -2.82 4.91 -12.14
CA ASP A 57 -3.98 5.80 -12.18
C ASP A 57 -4.23 6.47 -10.83
N LEU A 58 -4.13 5.70 -9.74
CA LEU A 58 -4.28 6.25 -8.38
C LEU A 58 -3.17 7.27 -8.08
N PHE A 59 -1.93 7.01 -8.47
CA PHE A 59 -0.83 7.97 -8.27
C PHE A 59 -1.04 9.25 -9.10
N SER A 60 -1.42 9.10 -10.36
CA SER A 60 -1.67 10.25 -11.25
C SER A 60 -2.81 11.12 -10.74
N LEU A 61 -3.89 10.49 -10.25
CA LEU A 61 -5.01 11.19 -9.63
C LEU A 61 -4.59 11.91 -8.35
N TYR A 62 -3.78 11.25 -7.52
CA TYR A 62 -3.22 11.85 -6.31
C TYR A 62 -2.47 13.15 -6.63
N LEU A 63 -1.51 13.11 -7.56
CA LEU A 63 -0.72 14.28 -7.96
C LEU A 63 -1.60 15.41 -8.50
N LYS A 64 -2.59 15.07 -9.34
CA LYS A 64 -3.54 16.04 -9.87
C LYS A 64 -4.31 16.75 -8.76
N CYS A 65 -4.74 16.03 -7.73
CA CYS A 65 -5.43 16.60 -6.58
C CYS A 65 -4.50 17.42 -5.68
N GLN A 66 -3.21 17.09 -5.60
CA GLN A 66 -2.23 17.92 -4.89
C GLN A 66 -1.93 19.25 -5.61
N GLY A 67 -2.03 19.28 -6.95
CA GLY A 67 -1.74 20.47 -7.74
C GLY A 67 -0.25 20.78 -7.85
N GLU A 68 0.08 22.04 -8.13
CA GLU A 68 1.47 22.52 -8.18
C GLU A 68 2.04 22.71 -6.76
N PRO A 69 3.31 22.35 -6.49
CA PRO A 69 4.33 21.89 -7.43
C PRO A 69 4.38 20.36 -7.65
N PHE A 70 3.45 19.59 -7.09
CA PHE A 70 3.52 18.12 -7.12
C PHE A 70 3.35 17.54 -8.53
N SER A 71 2.55 18.20 -9.38
CA SER A 71 2.33 17.79 -10.77
C SER A 71 3.54 18.02 -11.67
N SER A 72 4.38 19.03 -11.40
CA SER A 72 5.54 19.39 -12.22
C SER A 72 6.87 18.84 -11.69
N ASP A 73 7.06 18.81 -10.37
CA ASP A 73 8.29 18.36 -9.71
C ASP A 73 8.17 16.93 -9.15
N THR A 74 7.41 16.05 -9.82
CA THR A 74 7.11 14.69 -9.33
C THR A 74 8.38 13.88 -9.01
N ASP A 75 9.40 13.94 -9.86
CA ASP A 75 10.64 13.18 -9.68
C ASP A 75 11.46 13.60 -8.46
N ARG A 76 11.24 14.84 -7.97
CA ARG A 76 11.90 15.38 -6.78
C ARG A 76 11.05 15.19 -5.53
N LEU A 77 9.75 15.49 -5.63
CA LEU A 77 8.84 15.51 -4.48
C LEU A 77 8.26 14.14 -4.13
N CYS A 78 8.12 13.28 -5.14
CA CYS A 78 7.55 11.95 -5.01
C CYS A 78 8.57 10.86 -5.37
N ASN A 79 9.89 11.13 -5.25
CA ASN A 79 10.91 10.11 -5.51
C ASN A 79 10.87 8.94 -4.52
N PRO A 80 10.72 7.67 -4.97
CA PRO A 80 10.68 6.52 -4.06
C PRO A 80 12.02 6.24 -3.35
N SER A 81 13.11 6.89 -3.76
CA SER A 81 14.45 6.73 -3.17
C SER A 81 14.52 7.30 -1.76
N GLY A 82 15.07 6.53 -0.83
CA GLY A 82 15.28 6.95 0.58
C GLY A 82 14.13 6.61 1.53
N ILE A 83 13.11 5.89 1.07
CA ILE A 83 12.00 5.45 1.91
C ILE A 83 12.30 4.09 2.54
N PHE A 84 11.93 3.97 3.82
CA PHE A 84 11.91 2.67 4.48
C PHE A 84 10.72 1.85 3.98
N PHE A 85 10.97 1.00 2.99
CA PHE A 85 10.00 0.07 2.46
C PHE A 85 10.32 -1.37 2.91
N PRO A 86 9.33 -2.21 3.28
CA PRO A 86 9.58 -3.60 3.61
C PRO A 86 10.32 -4.31 2.47
N ALA A 87 11.50 -4.86 2.77
CA ALA A 87 12.28 -5.57 1.77
C ALA A 87 11.54 -6.83 1.30
N PHE A 88 11.30 -6.94 -0.01
CA PHE A 88 10.69 -8.12 -0.61
C PHE A 88 11.77 -9.02 -1.24
N ARG A 89 12.44 -9.80 -0.39
CA ARG A 89 13.54 -10.69 -0.79
C ARG A 89 13.03 -12.11 -1.03
N VAL A 90 12.35 -12.30 -2.16
CA VAL A 90 11.91 -13.62 -2.61
C VAL A 90 12.57 -13.96 -3.93
N ASN A 91 12.95 -15.22 -4.11
CA ASN A 91 13.50 -15.73 -5.37
C ASN A 91 12.78 -17.02 -5.77
N ARG A 92 13.16 -17.60 -6.91
CA ARG A 92 12.53 -18.84 -7.42
C ARG A 92 12.73 -20.05 -6.49
N THR A 93 13.72 -20.00 -5.61
CA THR A 93 14.04 -21.08 -4.65
C THR A 93 13.46 -20.84 -3.26
N SER A 94 12.84 -19.67 -3.00
CA SER A 94 12.25 -19.34 -1.70
C SER A 94 11.13 -20.30 -1.37
N GLU A 95 11.04 -20.68 -0.09
CA GLU A 95 9.94 -21.50 0.36
C GLU A 95 8.62 -20.72 0.25
N ARG A 96 7.53 -21.42 -0.08
CA ARG A 96 6.20 -20.81 -0.22
C ARG A 96 5.78 -20.01 1.03
N LYS A 97 6.15 -20.49 2.21
CA LYS A 97 5.90 -19.81 3.48
C LYS A 97 6.61 -18.45 3.55
N GLU A 98 7.87 -18.39 3.14
CA GLU A 98 8.65 -17.14 3.14
C GLU A 98 8.05 -16.10 2.19
N VAL A 99 7.62 -16.55 1.01
CA VAL A 99 6.93 -15.69 0.05
C VAL A 99 5.67 -15.09 0.67
N MET A 100 4.85 -15.91 1.32
CA MET A 100 3.61 -15.45 1.96
C MET A 100 3.88 -14.50 3.13
N VAL A 101 4.90 -14.77 3.96
CA VAL A 101 5.29 -13.87 5.06
C VAL A 101 5.79 -12.53 4.53
N ALA A 102 6.61 -12.54 3.46
CA ALA A 102 7.09 -11.32 2.82
C ALA A 102 5.93 -10.51 2.22
N MET A 103 4.97 -11.18 1.56
CA MET A 103 3.77 -10.53 1.02
C MET A 103 2.90 -9.95 2.14
N TYR A 104 2.71 -10.69 3.23
CA TYR A 104 1.93 -10.20 4.37
C TYR A 104 2.55 -8.91 4.97
N LYS A 105 3.87 -8.90 5.20
CA LYS A 105 4.57 -7.71 5.71
C LYS A 105 4.39 -6.50 4.79
N LEU A 106 4.47 -6.74 3.47
CA LEU A 106 4.27 -5.73 2.45
C LEU A 106 2.84 -5.16 2.49
N PHE A 107 1.81 -6.01 2.53
CA PHE A 107 0.41 -5.60 2.56
C PHE A 107 -0.01 -4.93 3.87
N ALA A 108 0.50 -5.41 5.01
CA ALA A 108 0.26 -4.79 6.31
C ALA A 108 0.80 -3.35 6.34
N PHE A 109 2.02 -3.15 5.83
CA PHE A 109 2.62 -1.83 5.70
C PHE A 109 1.82 -0.93 4.75
N LEU A 110 1.43 -1.46 3.59
CA LEU A 110 0.58 -0.81 2.61
C LEU A 110 -0.73 -0.30 3.20
N ASN A 111 -1.48 -1.16 3.89
CA ASN A 111 -2.78 -0.80 4.46
C ASN A 111 -2.66 0.27 5.54
N ALA A 112 -1.64 0.19 6.40
CA ALA A 112 -1.39 1.25 7.39
C ALA A 112 -1.08 2.58 6.70
N SER A 113 -0.24 2.55 5.67
CA SER A 113 0.18 3.71 4.90
C SER A 113 -0.99 4.37 4.15
N LEU A 114 -1.76 3.59 3.41
CA LEU A 114 -2.95 4.05 2.69
C LEU A 114 -4.02 4.59 3.65
N GLY A 115 -4.20 3.98 4.81
CA GLY A 115 -5.11 4.50 5.84
C GLY A 115 -4.70 5.88 6.34
N ASN A 116 -3.39 6.13 6.52
CA ASN A 116 -2.88 7.45 6.89
C ASN A 116 -3.06 8.46 5.75
N ILE A 117 -2.69 8.09 4.51
CA ILE A 117 -2.85 8.95 3.33
C ILE A 117 -4.33 9.33 3.13
N THR A 118 -5.24 8.35 3.26
CA THR A 118 -6.67 8.60 3.10
C THR A 118 -7.16 9.64 4.10
N ARG A 119 -6.76 9.52 5.37
CA ARG A 119 -7.11 10.49 6.42
C ARG A 119 -6.55 11.88 6.12
N ASP A 120 -5.31 11.98 5.65
CA ASP A 120 -4.73 13.26 5.26
C ASP A 120 -5.46 13.88 4.08
N GLN A 121 -5.85 13.07 3.08
CA GLN A 121 -6.58 13.57 1.91
C GLN A 121 -8.00 13.99 2.27
N GLU A 122 -8.64 13.36 3.25
CA GLU A 122 -9.94 13.81 3.77
C GLU A 122 -9.86 15.21 4.39
N GLU A 123 -8.73 15.55 5.02
CA GLU A 123 -8.50 16.88 5.61
C GLU A 123 -8.02 17.91 4.58
N LEU A 124 -7.04 17.54 3.74
CA LEU A 124 -6.39 18.45 2.79
C LEU A 124 -7.21 18.67 1.52
N ASN A 125 -7.89 17.64 1.02
CA ASN A 125 -8.61 17.65 -0.26
C ASN A 125 -10.03 17.07 -0.10
N PRO A 126 -10.88 17.60 0.79
CA PRO A 126 -12.20 17.03 1.12
C PRO A 126 -13.17 16.97 -0.07
N THR A 127 -12.96 17.77 -1.10
CA THR A 127 -13.81 17.80 -2.31
C THR A 127 -13.36 16.80 -3.38
N ALA A 128 -12.19 16.18 -3.23
CA ALA A 128 -11.62 15.22 -4.17
C ALA A 128 -12.25 13.82 -4.03
N LYS A 129 -13.58 13.74 -4.20
CA LYS A 129 -14.37 12.51 -3.99
C LYS A 129 -13.82 11.29 -4.72
N GLU A 130 -13.43 11.46 -5.99
CA GLU A 130 -12.86 10.35 -6.78
C GLU A 130 -11.57 9.80 -6.17
N LEU A 131 -10.70 10.67 -5.65
CA LEU A 131 -9.46 10.25 -5.00
C LEU A 131 -9.75 9.47 -3.72
N LEU A 132 -10.64 10.01 -2.88
CA LEU A 132 -11.02 9.39 -1.61
C LEU A 132 -11.66 8.01 -1.84
N ASP A 133 -12.57 7.88 -2.81
CA ASP A 133 -13.19 6.61 -3.15
C ASP A 133 -12.17 5.56 -3.62
N ARG A 134 -11.21 5.94 -4.47
CA ARG A 134 -10.16 5.04 -4.94
C ARG A 134 -9.20 4.64 -3.81
N LEU A 135 -8.84 5.56 -2.91
CA LEU A 135 -8.01 5.27 -1.73
C LEU A 135 -8.71 4.30 -0.77
N HIS A 136 -9.99 4.53 -0.48
CA HIS A 136 -10.83 3.64 0.33
C HIS A 136 -10.96 2.25 -0.28
N ASN A 137 -11.17 2.15 -1.60
CA ASN A 137 -11.27 0.87 -2.30
C ASN A 137 -9.94 0.11 -2.31
N THR A 138 -8.83 0.81 -2.47
CA THR A 138 -7.49 0.21 -2.45
C THR A 138 -7.16 -0.37 -1.06
N THR A 139 -7.56 0.32 0.01
CA THR A 139 -7.35 -0.14 1.40
C THR A 139 -8.19 -1.37 1.77
N LYS A 140 -9.35 -1.56 1.10
CA LYS A 140 -10.26 -2.69 1.32
C LYS A 140 -9.92 -3.95 0.51
N THR A 141 -8.97 -3.86 -0.41
CA THR A 141 -8.55 -4.96 -1.29
C THR A 141 -7.61 -5.92 -0.56
#